data_AF-A0AAW4GDG2-F1
#
_entry.id   AF-A0AAW4GDG2-F1
#
_cell.length_a   1.000
_cell.length_b   1.000
_cell.length_c   1.000
_cell.angle_alpha   90.00
_cell.angle_beta   90.00
_cell.angle_gamma   90.00
#
_symmetry.space_group_name_H-M   'P 1'
#
loop_
_entity.id
_entity.type
_entity.pdbx_description
1 polymer ?
#
loop_
_entity_poly.entity_id
_entity_poly.type
_entity_poly.pdbx_seq_one_letter_code
_entity_poly.pdbx_strand_id
1 'polypeptide(L)'
;MTLSRRLRRCLALSALLPCVAANAASTAMPSLQQAQAAMDRMFDQAIADRPASDSSRLVAETFRPRLQALDSCAAAEAGDAVDCIATASAGIDSRPQLLRLALVGGVWTLPDQRDVPVPAPPKDRVQALLRERIAAQAQQQADPALRARYEQAAGTLQVQDVRSCDVASDRAVIECTVRAGDGNEHGEQSMAFVRVDGQWQNAPAD
;
A
#
# COMPACT_ATOMS: atom_id res chain seq x y z
N MET A 1 2.95 81.86 -23.72
CA MET A 1 3.66 80.89 -22.86
C MET A 1 3.30 79.48 -23.32
N THR A 2 4.32 78.66 -23.49
CA THR A 2 4.42 77.44 -24.31
C THR A 2 3.68 76.23 -23.72
N LEU A 3 2.83 75.58 -24.54
CA LEU A 3 2.38 74.20 -24.36
C LEU A 3 3.53 73.23 -24.70
N SER A 4 3.96 72.41 -23.73
CA SER A 4 4.90 71.32 -23.98
C SER A 4 4.21 69.95 -23.96
N ARG A 5 4.31 69.27 -25.10
CA ARG A 5 4.19 67.82 -25.30
C ARG A 5 4.84 67.03 -24.17
N ARG A 6 4.34 65.82 -23.89
CA ARG A 6 5.06 64.53 -24.04
C ARG A 6 4.26 63.39 -23.36
N LEU A 7 4.02 62.33 -24.14
CA LEU A 7 4.18 60.90 -23.82
C LEU A 7 3.42 60.34 -22.58
N ARG A 8 2.80 59.16 -22.57
CA ARG A 8 2.95 57.95 -23.39
C ARG A 8 1.78 57.04 -23.01
N ARG A 9 1.17 56.40 -24.02
CA ARG A 9 0.29 55.24 -23.87
C ARG A 9 1.04 54.13 -23.12
N CYS A 10 0.49 53.65 -22.01
CA CYS A 10 0.82 52.32 -21.47
C CYS A 10 -0.39 51.42 -21.73
N LEU A 11 -0.29 50.64 -22.80
CA LEU A 11 -1.16 49.51 -23.11
C LEU A 11 -1.11 48.51 -21.95
N ALA A 12 -2.27 48.22 -21.37
CA ALA A 12 -2.47 47.09 -20.47
C ALA A 12 -2.36 45.79 -21.29
N LEU A 13 -1.26 45.05 -21.14
CA LEU A 13 -1.16 43.66 -21.56
C LEU A 13 -1.44 42.77 -20.35
N SER A 14 -2.67 42.28 -20.27
CA SER A 14 -3.07 41.21 -19.35
C SER A 14 -2.46 39.89 -19.87
N ALA A 15 -1.36 39.46 -19.27
CA ALA A 15 -0.79 38.14 -19.53
C ALA A 15 -1.70 37.07 -18.93
N LEU A 16 -2.47 36.40 -19.79
CA LEU A 16 -3.16 35.14 -19.49
C LEU A 16 -2.09 34.04 -19.35
N LEU A 17 -1.65 33.78 -18.13
CA LEU A 17 -0.90 32.58 -17.78
C LEU A 17 -1.88 31.39 -17.76
N PRO A 18 -1.72 30.38 -18.63
CA PRO A 18 -2.50 29.17 -18.51
C PRO A 18 -2.04 28.42 -17.27
N CYS A 19 -2.91 28.34 -16.26
CA CYS A 19 -2.79 27.33 -15.20
C CYS A 19 -2.87 25.95 -15.87
N VAL A 20 -1.71 25.37 -16.17
CA VAL A 20 -1.61 23.95 -16.46
C VAL A 20 -1.91 23.24 -15.16
N ALA A 21 -3.17 22.87 -14.96
CA ALA A 21 -3.55 21.92 -13.93
C ALA A 21 -2.80 20.62 -14.25
N ALA A 22 -1.75 20.32 -13.49
CA ALA A 22 -1.18 18.99 -13.48
C ALA A 22 -2.28 18.05 -12.96
N ASN A 23 -3.01 17.41 -13.86
CA ASN A 23 -3.83 16.27 -13.51
C ASN A 23 -2.85 15.24 -12.92
N ALA A 24 -2.88 15.07 -11.59
CA ALA A 24 -2.28 13.93 -10.95
C ALA A 24 -2.92 12.69 -11.58
N ALA A 25 -2.21 12.03 -12.49
CA ALA A 25 -2.67 10.80 -13.06
C ALA A 25 -2.77 9.79 -11.91
N SER A 26 -4.00 9.43 -11.54
CA SER A 26 -4.22 8.30 -10.66
C SER A 26 -3.63 7.07 -11.35
N THR A 27 -2.65 6.44 -10.72
CA THR A 27 -2.12 5.16 -11.20
C THR A 27 -3.29 4.20 -11.30
N ALA A 28 -3.62 3.74 -12.51
CA ALA A 28 -4.69 2.78 -12.69
C ALA A 28 -4.38 1.53 -11.84
N MET A 29 -5.36 1.02 -11.11
CA MET A 29 -5.22 -0.23 -10.36
C MET A 29 -5.59 -1.41 -11.26
N PRO A 30 -4.88 -2.55 -11.19
CA PRO A 30 -5.25 -3.73 -11.95
C PRO A 30 -6.57 -4.31 -11.46
N SER A 31 -7.40 -4.80 -12.37
CA SER A 31 -8.51 -5.69 -11.99
C SER A 31 -7.99 -7.08 -11.62
N LEU A 32 -8.79 -7.87 -10.90
CA LEU A 32 -8.47 -9.28 -10.59
C LEU A 32 -8.13 -10.08 -11.87
N GLN A 33 -8.90 -9.87 -12.95
CA GLN A 33 -8.67 -10.53 -14.23
C GLN A 33 -7.35 -10.11 -14.87
N GLN A 34 -7.00 -8.83 -14.79
CA GLN A 34 -5.73 -8.31 -15.31
C GLN A 34 -4.53 -8.85 -14.50
N ALA A 35 -4.66 -8.96 -13.18
CA ALA A 35 -3.65 -9.56 -12.32
C ALA A 35 -3.48 -11.06 -12.59
N GLN A 36 -4.58 -11.82 -12.72
CA GLN A 36 -4.52 -13.23 -13.11
C GLN A 36 -3.85 -13.40 -14.49
N ALA A 37 -4.19 -12.57 -15.47
CA ALA A 37 -3.58 -12.63 -16.81
C ALA A 37 -2.09 -12.25 -16.81
N ALA A 38 -1.64 -11.41 -15.87
CA ALA A 38 -0.22 -11.12 -15.68
C ALA A 38 0.52 -12.32 -15.05
N MET A 39 -0.10 -12.95 -14.04
CA MET A 39 0.40 -14.17 -13.40
C MET A 39 0.48 -15.33 -14.41
N ASP A 40 -0.57 -15.57 -15.18
CA ASP A 40 -0.62 -16.64 -16.18
C ASP A 40 0.52 -16.51 -17.21
N ARG A 41 0.78 -15.29 -17.69
CA ARG A 41 1.89 -15.04 -18.63
C ARG A 41 3.26 -15.28 -18.03
N MET A 42 3.48 -14.88 -16.78
CA MET A 42 4.72 -15.18 -16.07
C MET A 42 4.94 -16.70 -15.94
N PHE A 43 3.88 -17.45 -15.61
CA PHE A 43 3.92 -18.91 -15.57
C PHE A 43 4.17 -19.54 -16.95
N ASP A 44 3.51 -19.04 -18.00
CA ASP A 44 3.70 -19.53 -19.37
C ASP A 44 5.15 -19.34 -19.84
N GLN A 45 5.75 -18.19 -19.54
CA GLN A 45 7.16 -17.91 -19.83
C GLN A 45 8.09 -18.85 -19.05
N ALA A 46 7.86 -19.03 -17.75
CA ALA A 46 8.67 -19.93 -16.93
C ALA A 46 8.58 -21.41 -17.38
N ILE A 47 7.43 -21.83 -17.91
CA ILE A 47 7.25 -23.16 -18.51
C ILE A 47 7.98 -23.24 -19.86
N ALA A 48 7.89 -22.22 -20.70
CA ALA A 48 8.55 -22.19 -22.02
C ALA A 48 10.08 -22.23 -21.91
N ASP A 49 10.66 -21.56 -20.92
CA ASP A 49 12.10 -21.48 -20.68
C ASP A 49 12.72 -22.79 -20.15
N ARG A 50 11.89 -23.77 -19.77
CA ARG A 50 12.33 -25.09 -19.32
C ARG A 50 11.93 -26.15 -20.34
N PRO A 51 12.88 -26.89 -20.96
CA PRO A 51 12.53 -28.06 -21.78
C PRO A 51 11.92 -29.14 -20.86
N ALA A 52 10.60 -29.12 -20.73
CA ALA A 52 9.83 -29.97 -19.86
C ALA A 52 9.24 -31.15 -20.65
N SER A 53 9.35 -32.38 -20.14
CA SER A 53 8.53 -33.50 -20.62
C SER A 53 7.05 -33.19 -20.40
N ASP A 54 6.16 -33.87 -21.13
CA ASP A 54 4.71 -33.69 -21.02
C ASP A 54 4.20 -33.81 -19.56
N SER A 55 4.82 -34.70 -18.77
CA SER A 55 4.53 -34.86 -17.34
C SER A 55 4.85 -33.63 -16.49
N SER A 56 5.99 -32.96 -16.70
CA SER A 56 6.35 -31.73 -15.98
C SER A 56 5.47 -30.54 -16.35
N ARG A 57 4.99 -30.47 -17.59
CA ARG A 57 4.00 -29.44 -18.00
C ARG A 57 2.66 -29.67 -17.32
N LEU A 58 2.19 -30.91 -17.28
CA LEU A 58 0.96 -31.27 -16.57
C LEU A 58 1.00 -30.91 -15.08
N VAL A 59 2.13 -31.18 -14.41
CA VAL A 59 2.35 -30.79 -13.01
C VAL A 59 2.34 -29.27 -12.86
N ALA A 60 3.05 -28.52 -13.72
CA ALA A 60 3.06 -27.06 -13.66
C ALA A 60 1.67 -26.44 -13.86
N GLU A 61 0.86 -26.97 -14.79
CA GLU A 61 -0.53 -26.56 -14.98
C GLU A 61 -1.42 -26.89 -13.77
N THR A 62 -1.18 -28.02 -13.12
CA THR A 62 -1.96 -28.46 -11.94
C THR A 62 -1.73 -27.56 -10.74
N PHE A 63 -0.50 -27.04 -10.58
CA PHE A 63 -0.13 -26.13 -9.49
C PHE A 63 -0.14 -24.65 -9.90
N ARG A 64 -0.72 -24.32 -11.06
CA ARG A 64 -0.86 -22.94 -11.52
C ARG A 64 -1.73 -22.16 -10.52
N PRO A 65 -1.21 -21.10 -9.88
CA PRO A 65 -1.98 -20.36 -8.89
C PRO A 65 -3.19 -19.65 -9.51
N ARG A 66 -4.29 -19.64 -8.76
CA ARG A 66 -5.51 -18.90 -9.07
C ARG A 66 -5.73 -17.83 -8.03
N LEU A 67 -5.79 -16.58 -8.50
CA LEU A 67 -6.19 -15.44 -7.68
C LEU A 67 -7.69 -15.50 -7.43
N GLN A 68 -8.07 -15.38 -6.17
CA GLN A 68 -9.47 -15.35 -5.72
C GLN A 68 -9.91 -13.92 -5.45
N ALA A 69 -9.01 -13.08 -4.94
CA ALA A 69 -9.27 -11.68 -4.65
C ALA A 69 -8.00 -10.83 -4.81
N LEU A 70 -8.22 -9.53 -5.05
CA LEU A 70 -7.24 -8.47 -4.81
C LEU A 70 -7.76 -7.68 -3.61
N ASP A 71 -7.23 -7.99 -2.42
CA ASP A 71 -7.75 -7.51 -1.14
C ASP A 71 -7.39 -6.04 -0.89
N SER A 72 -6.21 -5.64 -1.33
CA SER A 72 -5.81 -4.23 -1.38
C SER A 72 -4.80 -4.01 -2.48
N CYS A 73 -4.86 -2.87 -3.16
CA CYS A 73 -3.86 -2.43 -4.13
C CYS A 73 -3.53 -0.96 -3.89
N ALA A 74 -2.26 -0.63 -3.99
CA ALA A 74 -1.80 0.76 -3.95
C ALA A 74 -0.56 0.93 -4.82
N ALA A 75 -0.29 2.15 -5.24
CA ALA A 75 0.96 2.46 -5.90
C ALA A 75 2.14 2.00 -5.02
N ALA A 76 3.13 1.38 -5.64
CA ALA A 76 4.38 1.05 -4.97
C ALA A 76 5.12 2.35 -4.61
N GLU A 77 5.90 2.34 -3.54
CA GLU A 77 6.64 3.52 -3.09
C GLU A 77 7.72 3.97 -4.09
N ALA A 78 8.22 3.04 -4.91
CA ALA A 78 9.23 3.29 -5.92
C ALA A 78 8.75 2.85 -7.31
N GLY A 79 8.70 3.82 -8.24
CA GLY A 79 8.41 3.60 -9.65
C GLY A 79 6.93 3.48 -10.00
N ASP A 80 6.65 3.16 -11.27
CA ASP A 80 5.30 3.06 -11.83
C ASP A 80 4.68 1.66 -11.65
N ALA A 81 4.83 1.10 -10.46
CA ALA A 81 4.31 -0.22 -10.10
C ALA A 81 3.13 -0.10 -9.11
N VAL A 82 2.36 -1.18 -8.99
CA VAL A 82 1.27 -1.32 -8.03
C VAL A 82 1.55 -2.56 -7.18
N ASP A 83 1.51 -2.39 -5.87
CA ASP A 83 1.62 -3.47 -4.90
C ASP A 83 0.22 -3.88 -4.45
N CYS A 84 -0.15 -5.12 -4.74
CA CYS A 84 -1.42 -5.71 -4.32
C CYS A 84 -1.22 -6.83 -3.31
N ILE A 85 -1.99 -6.84 -2.23
CA ILE A 85 -2.19 -8.06 -1.43
C ILE A 85 -3.29 -8.85 -2.14
N ALA A 86 -2.96 -10.07 -2.55
CA ALA A 86 -3.86 -10.96 -3.26
C ALA A 86 -4.01 -12.27 -2.51
N THR A 87 -5.24 -12.75 -2.39
CA THR A 87 -5.52 -14.10 -1.91
C THR A 87 -5.48 -15.05 -3.10
N ALA A 88 -4.56 -16.03 -3.07
CA ALA A 88 -4.40 -17.01 -4.14
C ALA A 88 -4.40 -18.44 -3.62
N SER A 89 -4.73 -19.39 -4.50
CA SER A 89 -4.65 -20.82 -4.19
C SER A 89 -3.19 -21.25 -3.94
N ALA A 90 -2.96 -21.93 -2.82
CA ALA A 90 -1.72 -22.56 -2.41
C ALA A 90 -1.98 -24.02 -1.99
N GLY A 91 -2.13 -24.91 -2.98
CA GLY A 91 -2.59 -26.28 -2.75
C GLY A 91 -4.10 -26.31 -2.48
N ILE A 92 -4.51 -26.92 -1.35
CA ILE A 92 -5.92 -26.98 -0.93
C ILE A 92 -6.40 -25.69 -0.25
N ASP A 93 -5.47 -24.90 0.28
CA ASP A 93 -5.77 -23.68 1.02
C ASP A 93 -5.53 -22.45 0.14
N SER A 94 -6.18 -21.35 0.50
CA SER A 94 -5.85 -20.03 -0.04
C SER A 94 -4.93 -19.30 0.92
N ARG A 95 -3.94 -18.58 0.39
CA ARG A 95 -3.06 -17.75 1.20
C ARG A 95 -2.93 -16.35 0.63
N PRO A 96 -2.96 -15.32 1.48
CA PRO A 96 -2.56 -13.97 1.09
C PRO A 96 -1.10 -13.93 0.66
N GLN A 97 -0.79 -13.14 -0.36
CA GLN A 97 0.57 -12.87 -0.82
C GLN A 97 0.67 -11.47 -1.42
N LEU A 98 1.88 -10.91 -1.42
CA LEU A 98 2.18 -9.67 -2.10
C LEU A 98 2.47 -9.92 -3.58
N LEU A 99 1.83 -9.15 -4.46
CA LEU A 99 2.12 -9.09 -5.88
C LEU A 99 2.52 -7.67 -6.26
N ARG A 100 3.69 -7.50 -6.88
CA ARG A 100 4.06 -6.26 -7.55
C ARG A 100 3.74 -6.37 -9.03
N LEU A 101 2.85 -5.52 -9.51
CA LEU A 101 2.45 -5.44 -10.91
C LEU A 101 2.99 -4.17 -11.56
N ALA A 102 3.47 -4.28 -12.79
CA ALA A 102 3.94 -3.14 -13.58
C ALA A 102 3.15 -3.02 -14.88
N LEU A 103 2.78 -1.79 -15.27
CA LEU A 103 2.08 -1.54 -16.53
C LEU A 103 3.11 -1.27 -17.64
N VAL A 104 3.36 -2.27 -18.49
CA VAL A 104 4.35 -2.18 -19.58
C VAL A 104 3.62 -2.19 -20.92
N GLY A 105 3.74 -1.10 -21.69
CA GLY A 105 3.06 -0.99 -22.99
C GLY A 105 1.54 -1.08 -22.90
N GLY A 106 0.94 -0.62 -21.79
CA GLY A 106 -0.49 -0.69 -21.54
C GLY A 106 -0.99 -2.07 -21.06
N VAL A 107 -0.09 -3.01 -20.80
CA VAL A 107 -0.43 -4.35 -20.33
C VAL A 107 0.20 -4.61 -18.97
N TRP A 108 -0.59 -5.07 -18.01
CA TRP A 108 -0.09 -5.44 -16.69
C TRP A 108 0.88 -6.62 -16.79
N THR A 109 1.97 -6.59 -16.06
CA THR A 109 3.00 -7.63 -16.02
C THR A 109 3.40 -7.90 -14.58
N LEU A 110 3.93 -9.10 -14.34
CA LEU A 110 4.43 -9.51 -13.04
C LEU A 110 5.97 -9.58 -13.17
N PRO A 111 6.73 -8.53 -12.81
CA PRO A 111 8.20 -8.59 -12.76
C PRO A 111 8.67 -9.64 -11.74
N ASP A 112 9.99 -9.81 -11.57
CA ASP A 112 10.52 -10.73 -10.55
C ASP A 112 9.95 -10.40 -9.16
N GLN A 113 9.32 -11.40 -8.53
CA GLN A 113 8.63 -11.24 -7.25
C GLN A 113 9.52 -11.57 -6.05
N ARG A 114 10.71 -12.14 -6.24
CA ARG A 114 11.53 -12.69 -5.13
C ARG A 114 12.01 -11.64 -4.13
N ASP A 115 12.31 -10.45 -4.62
CA ASP A 115 12.89 -9.35 -3.83
C ASP A 115 11.94 -8.15 -3.74
N VAL A 116 10.62 -8.38 -3.85
CA VAL A 116 9.63 -7.33 -3.67
C VAL A 116 9.53 -7.02 -2.16
N PRO A 117 9.94 -5.84 -1.69
CA PRO A 117 9.83 -5.49 -0.29
C PRO A 117 8.35 -5.35 0.10
N VAL A 118 8.00 -5.89 1.27
CA VAL A 118 6.68 -5.67 1.87
C VAL A 118 6.55 -4.19 2.21
N PRO A 119 5.51 -3.50 1.73
CA PRO A 119 5.34 -2.08 1.99
C PRO A 119 5.03 -1.86 3.47
N ALA A 120 5.65 -0.84 4.06
CA ALA A 120 5.47 -0.51 5.47
C ALA A 120 4.76 0.85 5.61
N PRO A 121 3.81 1.01 6.54
CA PRO A 121 3.26 2.32 6.84
C PRO A 121 4.36 3.26 7.37
N PRO A 122 4.38 4.53 6.94
CA PRO A 122 5.35 5.48 7.45
C PRO A 122 5.11 5.74 8.94
N LYS A 123 6.19 6.01 9.67
CA LYS A 123 6.21 6.10 11.14
C LYS A 123 5.20 7.09 11.71
N ASP A 124 5.05 8.24 11.09
CA ASP A 124 4.07 9.27 11.45
C ASP A 124 2.63 8.81 11.24
N ARG A 125 2.37 8.02 10.19
CA ARG A 125 1.06 7.41 9.99
C ARG A 125 0.79 6.32 11.02
N VAL A 126 1.78 5.47 11.35
CA VAL A 126 1.64 4.49 12.44
C VAL A 126 1.39 5.19 13.77
N GLN A 127 2.01 6.34 14.03
CA GLN A 127 1.74 7.14 15.22
C GLN A 127 0.25 7.53 15.32
N ALA A 128 -0.34 8.00 14.23
CA ALA A 128 -1.77 8.33 14.19
C ALA A 128 -2.63 7.08 14.43
N LEU A 129 -2.35 5.98 13.72
CA LEU A 129 -3.10 4.73 13.83
C LEU A 129 -3.01 4.08 15.21
N LEU A 130 -1.85 4.15 15.88
CA LEU A 130 -1.67 3.69 17.24
C LEU A 130 -2.55 4.49 18.21
N ARG A 131 -2.57 5.83 18.08
CA ARG A 131 -3.43 6.69 18.90
C ARG A 131 -4.91 6.41 18.68
N GLU A 132 -5.33 6.25 17.43
CA GLU A 132 -6.70 5.86 17.07
C GLU A 132 -7.11 4.54 17.75
N ARG A 133 -6.23 3.52 17.70
CA ARG A 133 -6.47 2.22 18.34
C ARG A 133 -6.60 2.33 19.87
N ILE A 134 -5.68 3.04 20.52
CA ILE A 134 -5.69 3.23 21.98
C ILE A 134 -6.95 4.01 22.41
N ALA A 135 -7.35 5.04 21.66
CA ALA A 135 -8.57 5.78 21.92
C ALA A 135 -9.82 4.90 21.78
N ALA A 136 -9.89 4.04 20.76
CA ALA A 136 -10.97 3.07 20.61
C ALA A 136 -11.01 2.08 21.80
N GLN A 137 -9.85 1.60 22.27
CA GLN A 137 -9.78 0.75 23.46
C GLN A 137 -10.24 1.47 24.72
N ALA A 138 -9.93 2.76 24.88
CA ALA A 138 -10.40 3.58 26.01
C ALA A 138 -11.94 3.64 26.05
N GLN A 139 -12.58 3.84 24.90
CA GLN A 139 -14.03 3.89 24.78
C GLN A 139 -14.72 2.58 25.18
N GLN A 140 -14.02 1.45 25.03
CA GLN A 140 -14.52 0.13 25.43
C GLN A 140 -14.35 -0.15 26.93
N GLN A 141 -13.57 0.65 27.67
CA GLN A 141 -13.36 0.43 29.10
C GLN A 141 -14.55 0.92 29.92
N ALA A 142 -15.10 0.06 30.80
CA ALA A 142 -16.14 0.46 31.75
C ALA A 142 -15.57 1.21 32.96
N ASP A 143 -14.35 0.87 33.40
CA ASP A 143 -13.67 1.50 34.52
C ASP A 143 -13.12 2.88 34.12
N PRO A 144 -13.57 3.99 34.76
CA PRO A 144 -13.08 5.33 34.45
C PRO A 144 -11.59 5.52 34.74
N ALA A 145 -11.03 4.83 35.74
CA ALA A 145 -9.60 4.92 36.04
C ALA A 145 -8.76 4.27 34.94
N LEU A 146 -9.20 3.10 34.46
CA LEU A 146 -8.54 2.42 33.35
C LEU A 146 -8.70 3.20 32.03
N ARG A 147 -9.90 3.75 31.76
CA ARG A 147 -10.14 4.63 30.60
C ARG A 147 -9.17 5.81 30.57
N ALA A 148 -9.01 6.52 31.69
CA ALA A 148 -8.09 7.64 31.81
C ALA A 148 -6.63 7.25 31.53
N ARG A 149 -6.21 6.02 31.90
CA ARG A 149 -4.87 5.51 31.58
C ARG A 149 -4.66 5.32 30.08
N TYR A 150 -5.65 4.77 29.36
CA TYR A 150 -5.59 4.66 27.90
C TYR A 150 -5.55 6.03 27.22
N GLU A 151 -6.39 6.97 27.65
CA GLU A 151 -6.39 8.34 27.12
C GLU A 151 -5.05 9.05 27.33
N GLN A 152 -4.45 8.90 28.52
CA GLN A 152 -3.11 9.40 28.79
C GLN A 152 -2.07 8.74 27.87
N ALA A 153 -2.11 7.42 27.72
CA ALA A 153 -1.18 6.69 26.85
C ALA A 153 -1.29 7.12 25.38
N ALA A 154 -2.51 7.40 24.88
CA ALA A 154 -2.70 7.93 23.52
C ALA A 154 -2.01 9.30 23.34
N GLY A 155 -1.96 10.11 24.39
CA GLY A 155 -1.30 11.42 24.37
C GLY A 155 0.23 11.35 24.46
N THR A 156 0.78 10.38 25.20
CA THR A 156 2.21 10.35 25.53
C THR A 156 3.04 9.39 24.68
N LEU A 157 2.48 8.24 24.27
CA LEU A 157 3.22 7.23 23.52
C LEU A 157 3.68 7.75 22.15
N GLN A 158 4.97 7.57 21.89
CA GLN A 158 5.60 7.86 20.62
C GLN A 158 6.05 6.56 19.96
N VAL A 159 5.68 6.37 18.70
CA VAL A 159 6.25 5.33 17.83
C VAL A 159 7.73 5.69 17.65
N GLN A 160 8.58 4.71 17.86
CA GLN A 160 10.03 4.83 17.75
C GLN A 160 10.53 4.11 16.50
N ASP A 161 9.94 2.96 16.17
CA ASP A 161 10.35 2.12 15.07
C ASP A 161 9.16 1.31 14.51
N VAL A 162 9.21 1.01 13.22
CA VAL A 162 8.25 0.15 12.49
C VAL A 162 9.08 -0.78 11.63
N ARG A 163 9.05 -2.07 11.92
CA ARG A 163 9.94 -3.05 11.29
C ARG A 163 9.30 -4.42 11.19
N SER A 164 10.00 -5.32 10.51
CA SER A 164 9.58 -6.73 10.33
C SER A 164 8.14 -6.78 9.82
N CYS A 165 7.88 -6.05 8.74
CA CYS A 165 6.58 -6.03 8.10
C CYS A 165 6.47 -7.22 7.15
N ASP A 166 5.44 -8.04 7.32
CA ASP A 166 5.16 -9.20 6.49
C ASP A 166 3.67 -9.25 6.12
N VAL A 167 3.33 -9.91 5.02
CA VAL A 167 1.94 -10.26 4.73
C VAL A 167 1.55 -11.41 5.65
N ALA A 168 0.47 -11.24 6.42
CA ALA A 168 0.02 -12.27 7.34
C ALA A 168 -0.40 -13.55 6.61
N SER A 169 -0.14 -14.70 7.23
CA SER A 169 -0.26 -16.00 6.56
C SER A 169 -1.70 -16.51 6.36
N ASP A 170 -2.65 -15.89 7.07
CA ASP A 170 -4.04 -16.31 7.25
C ASP A 170 -5.06 -15.20 6.94
N ARG A 171 -4.62 -13.94 6.86
CA ARG A 171 -5.46 -12.76 6.60
C ARG A 171 -4.76 -11.79 5.66
N ALA A 172 -5.52 -11.15 4.77
CA ALA A 172 -4.97 -10.23 3.76
C ALA A 172 -4.60 -8.85 4.33
N VAL A 173 -3.64 -8.83 5.24
CA VAL A 173 -3.14 -7.63 5.93
C VAL A 173 -1.61 -7.65 5.96
N ILE A 174 -1.03 -6.49 6.28
CA ILE A 174 0.41 -6.38 6.58
C ILE A 174 0.56 -6.25 8.08
N GLU A 175 1.29 -7.18 8.69
CA GLU A 175 1.64 -7.13 10.10
C GLU A 175 3.05 -6.58 10.25
N CYS A 176 3.20 -5.55 11.07
CA CYS A 176 4.51 -5.00 11.42
C CYS A 176 4.71 -5.03 12.93
N THR A 177 5.96 -5.23 13.34
CA THR A 177 6.37 -4.97 14.73
C THR A 177 6.52 -3.47 14.93
N VAL A 178 5.71 -2.91 15.84
CA VAL A 178 5.74 -1.49 16.20
C VAL A 178 6.35 -1.35 17.58
N ARG A 179 7.44 -0.59 17.67
CA ARG A 179 8.06 -0.21 18.94
C ARG A 179 7.58 1.19 19.33
N ALA A 180 6.97 1.33 20.49
CA ALA A 180 6.48 2.60 21.00
C ALA A 180 6.85 2.80 22.48
N GLY A 181 6.94 4.04 22.92
CA GLY A 181 7.27 4.37 24.31
C GLY A 181 7.16 5.87 24.60
N ASP A 182 7.28 6.24 25.87
CA ASP A 182 7.12 7.61 26.35
C ASP A 182 8.47 8.31 26.67
N GLY A 183 9.58 7.64 26.37
CA GLY A 183 10.94 8.09 26.65
C GLY A 183 11.57 7.43 27.89
N ASN A 184 10.77 6.90 28.81
CA ASN A 184 11.25 6.16 29.98
C ASN A 184 11.01 4.66 29.82
N GLU A 185 9.85 4.30 29.29
CA GLU A 185 9.46 2.92 29.02
C GLU A 185 9.18 2.72 27.53
N HIS A 186 9.40 1.51 27.04
CA HIS A 186 9.03 1.12 25.69
C HIS A 186 8.51 -0.31 25.66
N GLY A 187 7.62 -0.56 24.70
CA GLY A 187 7.10 -1.88 24.38
C GLY A 187 7.10 -2.12 22.88
N GLU A 188 7.03 -3.39 22.52
CA GLU A 188 6.85 -3.83 21.13
C GLU A 188 5.53 -4.56 21.01
N GLN A 189 4.79 -4.28 19.94
CA GLN A 189 3.51 -4.92 19.65
C GLN A 189 3.41 -5.20 18.15
N SER A 190 2.88 -6.37 17.79
CA SER A 190 2.45 -6.62 16.41
C SER A 190 1.18 -5.82 16.11
N MET A 191 1.22 -5.02 15.04
CA MET A 191 0.07 -4.28 14.54
C MET A 191 -0.22 -4.67 13.09
N ALA A 192 -1.47 -5.03 12.83
CA ALA A 192 -1.97 -5.30 11.49
C ALA A 192 -2.52 -4.03 10.81
N PHE A 193 -2.16 -3.85 9.54
CA PHE A 193 -2.49 -2.71 8.70
C PHE A 193 -3.06 -3.14 7.35
N VAL A 194 -3.95 -2.32 6.79
CA VAL A 194 -4.47 -2.47 5.42
C VAL A 194 -4.31 -1.16 4.65
N ARG A 195 -4.28 -1.23 3.32
CA ARG A 195 -4.36 -0.06 2.44
C ARG A 195 -5.74 -0.01 1.80
N VAL A 196 -6.51 1.02 2.13
CA VAL A 196 -7.82 1.28 1.52
C VAL A 196 -7.72 2.60 0.78
N ASP A 197 -8.01 2.60 -0.51
CA ASP A 197 -7.84 3.75 -1.41
C ASP A 197 -6.43 4.35 -1.34
N GLY A 198 -5.42 3.49 -1.22
CA GLY A 198 -4.01 3.87 -1.09
C GLY A 198 -3.61 4.44 0.27
N GLN A 199 -4.54 4.53 1.24
CA GLN A 199 -4.27 5.05 2.58
C GLN A 199 -4.14 3.92 3.60
N TRP A 200 -3.13 4.01 4.46
CA TRP A 200 -2.93 3.07 5.56
C TRP A 200 -3.99 3.24 6.64
N GLN A 201 -4.58 2.12 7.07
CA GLN A 201 -5.56 2.04 8.14
C GLN A 201 -5.22 0.89 9.09
N ASN A 202 -5.73 0.95 10.33
CA ASN A 202 -5.75 -0.22 11.20
C ASN A 202 -6.57 -1.32 10.52
N ALA A 203 -6.03 -2.54 10.46
CA ALA A 203 -6.84 -3.66 10.00
C ALA A 203 -8.01 -3.89 10.97
N PRO A 204 -9.19 -4.34 10.49
CA PRO A 204 -10.28 -4.75 11.34
C PRO A 204 -9.84 -5.79 12.38
N ALA A 205 -10.46 -5.75 13.56
CA ALA A 205 -10.35 -6.85 14.51
C ALA A 205 -11.08 -8.07 13.94
N ASP A 206 -10.55 -9.27 14.23
CA ASP A 206 -11.12 -10.54 13.81
C ASP A 206 -12.41 -10.88 14.57
#